data_AF-A0AAE2BND7-F1
#
_entry.id   AF-A0AAE2BND7-F1
#
_cell.length_a   1.000
_cell.length_b   1.000
_cell.length_c   1.000
_cell.angle_alpha   90.00
_cell.angle_beta   90.00
_cell.angle_gamma   90.00
#
_symmetry.space_group_name_H-M   'P 1'
#
loop_
_entity.id
_entity.type
_entity.pdbx_description
1 polymer ?
#
loop_
_entity_poly.entity_id
_entity_poly.type
_entity_poly.pdbx_seq_one_letter_code
_entity_poly.pdbx_strand_id
1 'polypeptide(L)'
;MVDKMGIFIFLFRSWVQAKINALNIVERKGESRRDEPPSLDKSLKFLYNAMIFEALSALKEPNGSDSSAIATFIEQRQEVPQNFKRVLTSRLRRLVQQNKLEKVQNCYRLKRDSHVDAKSPAMRQTDARPRQVQSIGYLGDTVEDAAISAAYKIAEAENKSFVAAEAVKEAERVSTMAEDMESLLQFATDCFDQSARGEIVLMA
;
A
#
# COMPACT_ATOMS: atom_id res chain seq x y z
N MET A 1 44.04 -6.96 -11.58
CA MET A 1 43.84 -6.06 -10.42
C MET A 1 42.53 -5.33 -10.70
N VAL A 2 41.41 -5.66 -10.05
CA VAL A 2 40.14 -4.98 -10.35
C VAL A 2 40.22 -3.58 -9.79
N ASP A 3 39.98 -2.59 -10.66
CA ASP A 3 40.18 -1.18 -10.37
C ASP A 3 39.21 -0.73 -9.26
N LYS A 4 39.74 -0.62 -8.03
CA LYS A 4 38.97 -0.30 -6.83
C LYS A 4 38.29 1.08 -6.95
N MET A 5 38.80 1.94 -7.84
CA MET A 5 38.24 3.27 -8.11
C MET A 5 36.90 3.18 -8.87
N GLY A 6 36.78 2.28 -9.85
CA GLY A 6 35.55 2.14 -10.65
C GLY A 6 34.36 1.59 -9.84
N ILE A 7 34.63 0.67 -8.91
CA ILE A 7 33.60 0.13 -8.00
C ILE A 7 33.11 1.22 -7.04
N PHE A 8 34.01 2.09 -6.55
CA PHE A 8 33.65 3.21 -5.68
C PHE A 8 32.76 4.23 -6.40
N ILE A 9 33.02 4.52 -7.68
CA ILE A 9 32.24 5.47 -8.48
C ILE A 9 30.85 4.91 -8.83
N PHE A 10 30.73 3.62 -9.15
CA PHE A 10 29.44 2.98 -9.44
C PHE A 10 28.55 2.90 -8.18
N LEU A 11 29.13 2.56 -7.03
CA LEU A 11 28.42 2.57 -5.76
C LEU A 11 28.03 3.99 -5.33
N PHE A 12 28.87 5.00 -5.58
CA PHE A 12 28.57 6.40 -5.33
C PHE A 12 27.41 6.91 -6.20
N ARG A 13 27.38 6.60 -7.50
CA ARG A 13 26.25 6.93 -8.41
C ARG A 13 24.95 6.21 -8.03
N SER A 14 25.01 4.92 -7.67
CA SER A 14 23.83 4.16 -7.24
C SER A 14 23.26 4.66 -5.90
N TRP A 15 24.12 5.03 -4.95
CA TRP A 15 23.70 5.61 -3.67
C TRP A 15 23.10 7.02 -3.82
N VAL A 16 23.67 7.87 -4.68
CA VAL A 16 23.12 9.19 -5.01
C VAL A 16 21.74 9.06 -5.68
N GLN A 17 21.59 8.13 -6.64
CA GLN A 17 20.30 7.91 -7.31
C GLN A 17 19.24 7.30 -6.38
N ALA A 18 19.64 6.40 -5.48
CA ALA A 18 18.77 5.85 -4.44
C ALA A 18 18.36 6.92 -3.41
N LYS A 19 19.25 7.85 -3.03
CA LYS A 19 18.97 8.93 -2.08
C LYS A 19 18.06 10.01 -2.70
N ILE A 20 18.21 10.29 -4.00
CA ILE A 20 17.31 11.17 -4.75
C ILE A 20 15.91 10.54 -4.90
N ASN A 21 15.81 9.26 -5.28
CA ASN A 21 14.50 8.59 -5.33
C ASN A 21 13.87 8.44 -3.94
N ALA A 22 14.65 8.24 -2.88
CA ALA A 22 14.14 8.22 -1.50
C ALA A 22 13.62 9.60 -1.04
N LEU A 23 14.32 10.70 -1.35
CA LEU A 23 13.84 12.08 -1.15
C LEU A 23 12.53 12.34 -1.92
N ASN A 24 12.42 11.83 -3.16
CA ASN A 24 11.24 11.98 -4.03
C ASN A 24 10.04 11.10 -3.60
N ILE A 25 10.28 9.98 -2.90
CA ILE A 25 9.24 9.10 -2.32
C ILE A 25 8.74 9.64 -0.96
N VAL A 26 9.59 10.30 -0.16
CA VAL A 26 9.17 10.98 1.08
C VAL A 26 8.35 12.24 0.77
N GLU A 27 8.71 13.00 -0.27
CA GLU A 27 7.96 14.18 -0.70
C GLU A 27 6.61 13.80 -1.35
N ARG A 28 6.52 12.66 -2.07
CA ARG A 28 5.24 12.10 -2.56
C ARG A 28 4.38 11.38 -1.51
N LYS A 29 4.90 11.16 -0.29
CA LYS A 29 4.06 10.80 0.87
C LYS A 29 3.36 12.02 1.47
N GLY A 30 3.70 13.23 1.01
CA GLY A 30 3.03 14.49 1.35
C GLY A 30 1.91 14.92 0.39
N GLU A 31 1.89 14.47 -0.87
CA GLU A 31 0.99 15.06 -1.87
C GLU A 31 0.45 14.03 -2.89
N SER A 32 -0.77 13.54 -2.64
CA SER A 32 -1.69 13.13 -3.71
C SER A 32 -3.04 13.79 -3.44
N ARG A 33 -3.14 15.04 -3.87
CA ARG A 33 -4.40 15.60 -4.36
C ARG A 33 -4.15 16.07 -5.80
N ARG A 34 -5.16 15.81 -6.65
CA ARG A 34 -5.42 16.31 -8.02
C ARG A 34 -5.02 15.33 -9.15
N ASP A 35 -5.84 14.93 -10.14
CA ASP A 35 -7.20 15.29 -10.57
C ASP A 35 -7.82 14.11 -11.39
N GLU A 36 -8.58 13.24 -10.72
CA GLU A 36 -9.61 12.36 -11.29
C GLU A 36 -10.64 12.24 -10.17
N PRO A 37 -11.95 12.55 -10.36
CA PRO A 37 -12.88 12.58 -9.24
C PRO A 37 -12.85 11.20 -8.58
N PRO A 38 -12.38 11.08 -7.32
CA PRO A 38 -12.41 9.81 -6.64
C PRO A 38 -13.87 9.41 -6.63
N SER A 39 -14.19 8.29 -7.30
CA SER A 39 -15.54 7.73 -7.32
C SER A 39 -16.12 7.91 -5.92
N LEU A 40 -17.10 8.81 -5.74
CA LEU A 40 -17.52 9.34 -4.43
C LEU A 40 -17.77 8.17 -3.45
N ASP A 41 -18.24 7.06 -4.00
CA ASP A 41 -18.49 5.78 -3.37
C ASP A 41 -17.27 5.16 -2.64
N LYS A 42 -16.05 5.20 -3.18
CA LYS A 42 -14.84 4.70 -2.49
C LYS A 42 -14.54 5.56 -1.26
N SER A 43 -14.60 6.88 -1.40
CA SER A 43 -14.35 7.82 -0.29
C SER A 43 -15.40 7.67 0.82
N LEU A 44 -16.68 7.60 0.44
CA LEU A 44 -17.79 7.39 1.38
C LEU A 44 -17.66 6.06 2.13
N LYS A 45 -17.22 4.98 1.47
CA LYS A 45 -16.96 3.68 2.11
C LYS A 45 -15.88 3.76 3.19
N PHE A 46 -14.82 4.55 2.99
CA PHE A 46 -13.79 4.76 4.00
C PHE A 46 -14.29 5.65 5.15
N LEU A 47 -15.06 6.70 4.83
CA LEU A 47 -15.68 7.56 5.84
C LEU A 47 -16.64 6.79 6.75
N TYR A 48 -17.52 5.95 6.18
CA TYR A 48 -18.43 5.11 6.95
C TYR A 48 -17.68 4.10 7.83
N ASN A 49 -16.56 3.54 7.35
CA ASN A 49 -15.74 2.67 8.19
C ASN A 49 -15.19 3.41 9.40
N ALA A 50 -14.63 4.61 9.19
CA ALA A 50 -14.07 5.42 10.26
C ALA A 50 -15.13 5.72 11.32
N MET A 51 -16.33 6.15 10.91
CA MET A 51 -17.43 6.44 11.82
C MET A 51 -17.93 5.20 12.58
N ILE A 52 -17.96 4.02 11.94
CA ILE A 52 -18.31 2.76 12.61
C ILE A 52 -17.28 2.41 13.69
N PHE A 53 -15.99 2.51 13.38
CA PHE A 53 -14.93 2.23 14.35
C PHE A 53 -14.94 3.23 15.51
N GLU A 54 -15.19 4.50 15.21
CA GLU A 54 -15.32 5.54 16.23
C GLU A 54 -16.52 5.27 17.15
N ALA A 55 -17.69 4.94 16.59
CA ALA A 55 -18.89 4.59 17.37
C ALA A 55 -18.65 3.41 18.31
N LEU A 56 -18.07 2.32 17.79
CA LEU A 56 -17.76 1.14 18.60
C LEU A 56 -16.70 1.43 19.68
N SER A 57 -15.76 2.34 19.39
CA SER A 57 -14.74 2.75 20.35
C SER A 57 -15.27 3.72 21.42
N ALA A 58 -16.33 4.47 21.13
CA ALA A 58 -16.97 5.39 22.06
C ALA A 58 -17.95 4.66 22.99
N LEU A 59 -18.75 3.72 22.46
CA LEU A 59 -19.78 3.03 23.23
C LEU A 59 -19.22 1.98 24.20
N LYS A 60 -18.06 1.37 23.89
CA LYS A 60 -17.30 0.43 24.77
C LYS A 60 -18.16 -0.57 25.56
N GLU A 61 -19.22 -1.09 24.94
CA GLU A 61 -20.13 -2.01 25.61
C GLU A 61 -19.50 -3.41 25.76
N PRO A 62 -19.71 -4.12 26.88
CA PRO A 62 -19.05 -5.40 27.16
C PRO A 62 -19.36 -6.48 26.11
N ASN A 63 -20.58 -6.46 25.56
CA ASN A 63 -21.05 -7.38 24.54
C ASN A 63 -20.94 -6.81 23.11
N GLY A 64 -20.31 -5.63 22.94
CA GLY A 64 -20.37 -4.84 21.71
C GLY A 64 -21.69 -4.09 21.57
N SER A 65 -21.83 -3.34 20.48
CA SER A 65 -23.00 -2.48 20.23
C SER A 65 -23.84 -3.00 19.09
N ASP A 66 -25.16 -2.87 19.22
CA ASP A 66 -26.09 -3.31 18.19
C ASP A 66 -26.11 -2.34 17.00
N SER A 67 -26.67 -2.80 15.88
CA SER A 67 -26.73 -1.97 14.66
C SER A 67 -27.55 -0.69 14.85
N SER A 68 -28.51 -0.65 15.77
CA SER A 68 -29.32 0.53 16.04
C SER A 68 -28.55 1.52 16.91
N ALA A 69 -27.87 1.08 17.97
CA ALA A 69 -27.02 1.98 18.77
C ALA A 69 -25.91 2.64 17.93
N ILE A 70 -25.26 1.87 17.05
CA ILE A 70 -24.25 2.42 16.13
C ILE A 70 -24.89 3.44 15.17
N ALA A 71 -26.09 3.15 14.65
CA ALA A 71 -26.80 4.08 13.77
C ALA A 71 -27.14 5.39 14.48
N THR A 72 -27.71 5.30 15.69
CA THR A 72 -28.09 6.47 16.49
C THR A 72 -26.88 7.32 16.88
N PHE A 73 -25.75 6.69 17.26
CA PHE A 73 -24.52 7.42 17.55
C PHE A 73 -24.03 8.24 16.35
N ILE A 74 -24.08 7.66 15.15
CA ILE A 74 -23.64 8.35 13.93
C ILE A 74 -24.65 9.42 13.50
N GLU A 75 -25.96 9.14 13.60
CA GLU A 75 -27.05 10.09 13.32
C GLU A 75 -27.00 11.34 14.21
N GLN A 76 -26.56 11.20 15.47
CA GLN A 76 -26.40 12.34 16.38
C GLN A 76 -25.19 13.22 16.07
N ARG A 77 -24.16 12.66 15.43
CA ARG A 77 -22.89 13.35 15.15
C ARG A 77 -22.78 13.86 13.72
N GLN A 78 -23.55 13.30 12.79
CA GLN A 78 -23.49 13.63 11.37
C GLN A 78 -24.88 13.56 10.74
N GLU A 79 -25.13 14.47 9.78
CA GLU A 79 -26.34 14.43 8.96
C GLU A 79 -26.23 13.27 7.97
N VAL A 80 -26.95 12.18 8.23
CA VAL A 80 -26.91 10.97 7.42
C VAL A 80 -28.18 10.81 6.56
N PRO A 81 -28.05 10.30 5.32
CA PRO A 81 -29.21 10.03 4.47
C PRO A 81 -30.15 8.98 5.09
N GLN A 82 -31.45 9.04 4.83
CA GLN A 82 -32.43 8.08 5.41
C GLN A 82 -32.15 6.60 5.11
N ASN A 83 -31.43 6.31 4.03
CA ASN A 83 -31.03 4.94 3.66
C ASN A 83 -29.83 4.41 4.49
N PHE A 84 -29.31 5.20 5.43
CA PHE A 84 -28.09 4.89 6.16
C PHE A 84 -28.17 3.59 6.94
N LYS A 85 -29.26 3.29 7.66
CA LYS A 85 -29.39 2.04 8.44
C LYS A 85 -29.22 0.78 7.59
N ARG A 86 -29.77 0.78 6.37
CA ARG A 86 -29.62 -0.33 5.41
C ARG A 86 -28.18 -0.45 4.91
N VAL A 87 -27.56 0.68 4.56
CA VAL A 87 -26.16 0.74 4.10
C VAL A 87 -25.21 0.30 5.21
N LEU A 88 -25.43 0.78 6.43
CA LEU A 88 -24.69 0.43 7.64
C LEU A 88 -24.74 -1.07 7.92
N THR A 89 -25.93 -1.68 7.89
CA THR A 89 -26.08 -3.13 8.10
C THR A 89 -25.29 -3.94 7.06
N SER A 90 -25.35 -3.54 5.79
CA SER A 90 -24.55 -4.15 4.72
C SER A 90 -23.06 -3.97 4.96
N ARG A 91 -22.64 -2.80 5.43
CA ARG A 91 -21.23 -2.48 5.71
C ARG A 91 -20.69 -3.25 6.91
N LEU A 92 -21.44 -3.35 8.00
CA LEU A 92 -21.11 -4.14 9.18
C LEU A 92 -20.89 -5.61 8.83
N ARG A 93 -21.78 -6.21 8.02
CA ARG A 93 -21.60 -7.59 7.52
C ARG A 93 -20.30 -7.76 6.73
N ARG A 94 -19.98 -6.80 5.85
CA ARG A 94 -18.70 -6.83 5.10
C ARG A 94 -17.49 -6.70 6.02
N LEU A 95 -17.53 -5.84 7.03
CA LEU A 95 -16.45 -5.67 8.00
C LEU A 95 -16.23 -6.93 8.86
N VAL A 96 -17.31 -7.67 9.15
CA VAL A 96 -17.24 -8.99 9.80
C VAL A 96 -16.58 -10.02 8.87
N GLN A 97 -16.96 -10.05 7.59
CA GLN A 97 -16.33 -10.93 6.59
C GLN A 97 -14.84 -10.62 6.40
N GLN A 98 -14.46 -9.35 6.47
CA GLN A 98 -13.07 -8.88 6.43
C GLN A 98 -12.29 -9.14 7.74
N ASN A 99 -12.89 -9.81 8.74
CA ASN A 99 -12.27 -10.07 10.03
C ASN A 99 -11.86 -8.79 10.80
N LYS A 100 -12.42 -7.62 10.48
CA LYS A 100 -12.16 -6.35 11.19
C LYS A 100 -13.09 -6.17 12.40
N LEU A 101 -14.29 -6.73 12.31
CA LEU A 101 -15.28 -6.76 13.37
C LEU A 101 -15.65 -8.21 13.71
N GLU A 102 -16.05 -8.43 14.94
CA GLU A 102 -16.64 -9.67 15.44
C GLU A 102 -18.13 -9.43 15.68
N LYS A 103 -18.98 -10.37 15.24
CA LYS A 103 -20.42 -10.35 15.55
C LYS A 103 -20.68 -11.28 16.73
N VAL A 104 -21.10 -10.72 17.86
CA VAL A 104 -21.48 -11.45 19.06
C VAL A 104 -23.01 -11.38 19.18
N GLN A 105 -23.69 -12.48 18.88
CA GLN A 105 -25.16 -12.53 18.76
C GLN A 105 -25.70 -11.49 17.75
N ASN A 106 -26.26 -10.38 18.23
CA ASN A 106 -26.78 -9.26 17.44
C ASN A 106 -25.95 -7.97 17.58
N CYS A 107 -24.86 -8.02 18.34
CA CYS A 107 -23.96 -6.91 18.57
C CYS A 107 -22.67 -7.06 17.76
N TYR A 108 -22.03 -5.93 17.47
CA TYR A 108 -20.78 -5.84 16.75
C TYR A 108 -19.70 -5.29 17.68
N ARG A 109 -18.50 -5.86 17.62
CA ARG A 109 -17.35 -5.42 18.42
C ARG A 109 -16.09 -5.40 17.56
N LEU A 110 -15.12 -4.55 17.90
CA LEU A 110 -13.81 -4.59 17.26
C LEU A 110 -13.11 -5.92 17.59
N LYS A 111 -12.50 -6.54 16.59
CA LYS A 111 -11.65 -7.71 16.80
C LYS A 111 -10.41 -7.25 17.56
N ARG A 112 -10.20 -7.79 18.77
CA ARG A 112 -8.96 -7.55 19.53
C ARG A 112 -7.93 -8.58 19.08
N ASP A 113 -6.85 -8.11 18.47
CA ASP A 113 -5.68 -8.96 18.23
C ASP A 113 -5.11 -9.34 19.60
N SER A 114 -5.21 -10.63 19.92
CA SER A 114 -4.93 -11.19 21.23
C SER A 114 -3.45 -11.04 21.58
N HIS A 115 -3.15 -10.09 22.47
CA HIS A 115 -2.08 -10.25 23.44
C HIS A 115 -2.69 -10.04 24.84
N VAL A 116 -2.97 -11.17 25.50
CA VAL A 116 -3.07 -11.42 26.95
C VAL A 116 -3.97 -10.47 27.77
N ASP A 117 -5.11 -10.95 28.28
CA ASP A 117 -5.20 -11.40 29.68
C ASP A 117 -6.58 -11.99 30.04
N ALA A 118 -6.54 -12.86 31.05
CA ALA A 118 -7.50 -13.90 31.38
C ALA A 118 -8.66 -13.47 32.32
N LYS A 119 -9.59 -14.45 32.50
CA LYS A 119 -10.66 -14.62 33.51
C LYS A 119 -12.00 -13.93 33.21
N SER A 120 -13.20 -14.50 33.40
CA SER A 120 -13.75 -15.86 33.62
C SER A 120 -15.33 -15.71 33.59
N PRO A 121 -16.22 -16.63 34.05
CA PRO A 121 -17.15 -17.41 33.21
C PRO A 121 -18.66 -17.27 33.55
N ALA A 122 -19.57 -17.83 32.72
CA ALA A 122 -20.90 -18.41 33.08
C ALA A 122 -21.65 -18.83 31.80
N MET A 123 -21.83 -20.13 31.47
CA MET A 123 -22.93 -21.06 31.83
C MET A 123 -24.33 -20.49 31.49
N ARG A 124 -25.19 -21.07 30.63
CA ARG A 124 -25.90 -22.39 30.68
C ARG A 124 -26.46 -22.78 29.28
N GLN A 125 -26.31 -24.03 28.79
CA GLN A 125 -27.29 -25.16 28.72
C GLN A 125 -28.64 -24.79 28.04
N THR A 126 -29.26 -25.53 27.09
CA THR A 126 -29.49 -26.99 26.92
C THR A 126 -30.03 -27.34 25.51
N ASP A 127 -29.64 -28.52 25.01
CA ASP A 127 -30.30 -29.56 24.19
C ASP A 127 -31.35 -29.28 23.07
N ALA A 128 -31.10 -29.80 21.86
CA ALA A 128 -31.85 -30.92 21.24
C ALA A 128 -31.50 -31.21 19.75
N ARG A 129 -30.85 -32.36 19.52
CA ARG A 129 -30.84 -33.31 18.37
C ARG A 129 -30.65 -32.89 16.87
N PRO A 130 -30.09 -33.81 16.04
CA PRO A 130 -29.48 -33.53 14.74
C PRO A 130 -30.33 -33.93 13.51
N ARG A 131 -30.14 -33.21 12.40
CA ARG A 131 -30.25 -33.72 11.02
C ARG A 131 -29.65 -32.63 10.11
N GLN A 132 -28.50 -32.89 9.51
CA GLN A 132 -28.35 -33.11 8.06
C GLN A 132 -29.25 -32.16 7.25
N VAL A 133 -28.70 -31.29 6.41
CA VAL A 133 -28.36 -31.69 5.03
C VAL A 133 -27.62 -30.51 4.33
N GLN A 134 -26.53 -30.87 3.65
CA GLN A 134 -25.86 -30.15 2.54
C GLN A 134 -25.06 -28.86 2.83
N SER A 135 -23.74 -29.03 2.96
CA SER A 135 -22.81 -28.23 2.14
C SER A 135 -21.55 -29.04 1.86
N ILE A 136 -21.69 -29.96 0.90
CA ILE A 136 -20.57 -30.45 0.10
C ILE A 136 -20.19 -29.27 -0.79
N GLY A 137 -19.09 -28.59 -0.48
CA GLY A 137 -18.62 -27.41 -1.24
C GLY A 137 -17.36 -26.76 -0.64
N TYR A 138 -17.06 -27.00 0.62
CA TYR A 138 -15.93 -26.41 1.36
C TYR A 138 -14.57 -27.08 1.11
N LEU A 139 -14.25 -27.42 -0.15
CA LEU A 139 -12.90 -27.87 -0.54
C LEU A 139 -12.36 -27.16 -1.80
N GLY A 140 -13.11 -26.25 -2.42
CA GLY A 140 -12.68 -25.52 -3.63
C GLY A 140 -12.10 -24.12 -3.39
N ASP A 141 -12.44 -23.46 -2.27
CA ASP A 141 -12.16 -22.02 -2.07
C ASP A 141 -10.69 -21.69 -1.73
N THR A 142 -9.87 -22.68 -1.37
CA THR A 142 -8.44 -22.48 -1.05
C THR A 142 -7.52 -22.48 -2.26
N VAL A 143 -7.92 -23.12 -3.38
CA VAL A 143 -7.07 -23.20 -4.58
C VAL A 143 -7.23 -21.96 -5.45
N GLU A 144 -8.45 -21.43 -5.56
CA GLU A 144 -8.75 -20.21 -6.32
C GLU A 144 -8.07 -18.97 -5.69
N ASP A 145 -8.14 -18.82 -4.36
CA ASP A 145 -7.51 -17.71 -3.64
C ASP A 145 -5.97 -17.80 -3.69
N ALA A 146 -5.41 -19.01 -3.63
CA ALA A 146 -3.99 -19.25 -3.84
C ALA A 146 -3.55 -18.92 -5.27
N ALA A 147 -4.37 -19.23 -6.28
CA ALA A 147 -4.10 -18.90 -7.67
C ALA A 147 -4.14 -17.38 -7.92
N ILE A 148 -5.10 -16.66 -7.35
CA ILE A 148 -5.18 -15.19 -7.43
C ILE A 148 -3.96 -14.54 -6.78
N SER A 149 -3.55 -15.04 -5.60
CA SER A 149 -2.35 -14.56 -4.92
C SER A 149 -1.07 -14.81 -5.74
N ALA A 150 -0.96 -15.98 -6.37
CA ALA A 150 0.16 -16.31 -7.23
C ALA A 150 0.21 -15.42 -8.49
N ALA A 151 -0.93 -15.22 -9.16
CA ALA A 151 -1.03 -14.35 -10.34
C ALA A 151 -0.66 -12.89 -10.02
N TYR A 152 -1.10 -12.37 -8.87
CA TYR A 152 -0.73 -11.02 -8.43
C TYR A 152 0.77 -10.87 -8.20
N LYS A 153 1.41 -11.87 -7.55
CA LYS A 153 2.85 -11.85 -7.29
C LYS A 153 3.68 -11.96 -8.58
N ILE A 154 3.21 -12.73 -9.56
CA ILE A 154 3.85 -12.83 -10.88
C ILE A 154 3.80 -11.48 -11.59
N ALA A 155 2.62 -10.85 -11.66
CA ALA A 155 2.46 -9.54 -12.28
C ALA A 155 3.29 -8.45 -11.59
N GLU A 156 3.39 -8.48 -10.25
CA GLU A 156 4.23 -7.56 -9.49
C GLU A 156 5.72 -7.76 -9.78
N ALA A 157 6.17 -9.02 -9.86
CA ALA A 157 7.57 -9.35 -10.16
C ALA A 157 7.95 -8.93 -11.59
N GLU A 158 7.09 -9.18 -12.56
CA GLU A 158 7.30 -8.79 -13.96
C GLU A 158 7.37 -7.28 -14.11
N ASN A 159 6.44 -6.54 -13.53
CA ASN A 159 6.45 -5.08 -13.57
C ASN A 159 7.73 -4.49 -12.92
N LYS A 160 8.15 -5.02 -11.77
CA LYS A 160 9.40 -4.59 -11.13
C LYS A 160 10.63 -4.87 -12.00
N SER A 161 10.65 -6.02 -12.68
CA SER A 161 11.76 -6.36 -13.59
C SER A 161 11.82 -5.44 -14.80
N PHE A 162 10.66 -5.06 -15.36
CA PHE A 162 10.57 -4.13 -16.48
C PHE A 162 11.05 -2.74 -16.10
N VAL A 163 10.59 -2.20 -14.97
CA VAL A 163 11.00 -0.87 -14.48
C VAL A 163 12.50 -0.83 -14.16
N ALA A 164 13.04 -1.90 -13.58
CA ALA A 164 14.48 -2.00 -13.32
C ALA A 164 15.29 -2.02 -14.64
N ALA A 165 14.85 -2.78 -15.64
CA ALA A 165 15.51 -2.83 -16.95
C ALA A 165 15.46 -1.48 -17.68
N GLU A 166 14.34 -0.77 -17.60
CA GLU A 166 14.19 0.57 -18.19
C GLU A 166 15.09 1.60 -17.51
N ALA A 167 15.19 1.56 -16.17
CA ALA A 167 16.09 2.43 -15.41
C ALA A 167 17.57 2.19 -15.76
N VAL A 168 17.97 0.94 -16.02
CA VAL A 168 19.33 0.61 -16.45
C VAL A 168 19.61 1.17 -17.85
N LYS A 169 18.67 0.98 -18.79
CA LYS A 169 18.80 1.52 -20.15
C LYS A 169 18.95 3.04 -20.16
N GLU A 170 18.21 3.74 -19.31
CA GLU A 170 18.30 5.20 -19.20
C GLU A 170 19.59 5.64 -18.50
N ALA A 171 20.04 4.92 -17.47
CA ALA A 171 21.30 5.20 -16.79
C ALA A 171 22.51 5.01 -17.71
N GLU A 172 22.48 3.99 -18.59
CA GLU A 172 23.50 3.78 -19.62
C GLU A 172 23.52 4.92 -20.62
N ARG A 173 22.36 5.30 -21.16
CA ARG A 173 22.22 6.43 -22.09
C ARG A 173 22.80 7.72 -21.49
N VAL A 174 22.50 7.99 -20.22
CA VAL A 174 23.04 9.16 -19.50
C VAL A 174 24.55 9.02 -19.26
N SER A 175 25.07 7.80 -19.00
CA SER A 175 26.52 7.57 -18.85
C SER A 175 27.28 7.89 -20.12
N THR A 176 26.80 7.40 -21.27
CA THR A 176 27.45 7.67 -22.56
C THR A 176 27.51 9.17 -22.85
N MET A 177 26.41 9.90 -22.61
CA MET A 177 26.41 11.36 -22.78
C MET A 177 27.38 12.07 -21.83
N ALA A 178 27.57 11.57 -20.62
CA ALA A 178 28.52 12.13 -19.66
C ALA A 178 29.97 11.90 -20.11
N GLU A 179 30.28 10.70 -20.62
CA GLU A 179 31.60 10.33 -21.15
C GLU A 179 31.95 11.12 -22.42
N ASP A 180 30.98 11.35 -23.31
CA ASP A 180 31.13 12.20 -24.50
C ASP A 180 31.45 13.66 -24.11
N MET A 181 30.75 14.18 -23.10
CA MET A 181 30.98 15.53 -22.59
C MET A 181 32.35 15.66 -21.89
N GLU A 182 32.77 14.65 -21.13
CA GLU A 182 34.08 14.61 -20.50
C GLU A 182 35.20 14.58 -21.56
N SER A 183 35.04 13.81 -22.64
CA SER A 183 35.98 13.79 -23.76
C SER A 183 36.08 15.16 -24.46
N LEU A 184 34.94 15.83 -24.68
CA LEU A 184 34.93 17.17 -25.28
C LEU A 184 35.60 18.22 -24.38
N LEU A 185 35.37 18.15 -23.07
CA LEU A 185 36.01 19.03 -22.09
C LEU A 185 37.51 18.80 -22.02
N GLN A 186 37.94 17.53 -22.03
CA GLN A 186 39.35 17.18 -22.03
C GLN A 186 40.04 17.73 -23.28
N PHE A 187 39.42 17.55 -24.45
CA PHE A 187 39.93 18.09 -25.70
C PHE A 187 40.02 19.63 -25.70
N ALA A 188 39.00 20.32 -25.20
CA ALA A 188 39.03 21.78 -25.09
C ALA A 188 40.16 22.27 -24.17
N THR A 189 40.42 21.53 -23.10
CA THR A 189 41.52 21.81 -22.16
C THR A 189 42.87 21.63 -22.85
N ASP A 190 43.06 20.52 -23.58
CA ASP A 190 44.30 20.24 -24.30
C ASP A 190 44.58 21.31 -25.38
N CYS A 191 43.55 21.75 -26.11
CA CYS A 191 43.65 22.84 -27.08
C CYS A 191 44.07 24.17 -26.44
N PHE A 192 43.50 24.51 -25.28
CA PHE A 192 43.87 25.72 -24.54
C PHE A 192 45.33 25.66 -24.08
N ASP A 193 45.75 24.52 -23.53
CA ASP A 193 47.11 24.30 -23.05
C ASP A 193 48.16 24.36 -24.17
N GLN A 194 47.87 23.78 -25.33
CA GLN A 194 48.74 23.88 -26.52
C GLN A 194 48.84 25.33 -27.02
N SER A 195 47.72 26.06 -27.04
CA SER A 195 47.69 27.48 -27.41
C SER A 195 48.52 28.33 -26.44
N ALA A 196 48.45 28.05 -25.14
CA ALA A 196 49.25 28.73 -24.12
C ALA A 196 50.77 28.47 -24.27
N ARG A 197 51.15 27.34 -24.86
CA ARG A 197 52.54 26.99 -25.21
C ARG A 197 52.99 27.54 -26.56
N GLY A 198 52.10 28.17 -27.33
CA GLY A 198 52.39 28.71 -28.66
C GLY A 198 52.37 27.66 -29.79
N GLU A 199 51.80 26.49 -29.54
CA GLU A 199 51.65 25.42 -30.54
C GLU A 199 50.36 25.62 -31.37
N ILE A 200 50.43 25.40 -32.68
CA ILE A 200 49.29 25.58 -33.60
C ILE A 200 48.51 24.26 -33.68
N VAL A 201 47.25 24.26 -33.23
CA VAL A 201 46.38 23.08 -33.28
C VAL A 201 45.71 22.97 -34.67
N LEU A 202 46.04 21.93 -35.44
CA LEU A 202 45.35 21.58 -36.69
C LEU A 202 44.20 20.61 -36.39
N MET A 203 42.96 21.09 -36.55
CA MET A 203 41.76 20.25 -36.51
C MET A 203 41.60 19.55 -37.87
N ALA A 204 41.63 18.22 -37.89
CA ALA A 204 41.43 17.40 -39.11
C ALA A 204 39.96 17.01 -39.28
#